data_AF-A0A094QMH9-F1
#
_entry.id   AF-A0A094QMH9-F1
#
_cell.length_a   1.000
_cell.length_b   1.000
_cell.length_c   1.000
_cell.angle_alpha   90.00
_cell.angle_beta   90.00
_cell.angle_gamma   90.00
#
_symmetry.space_group_name_H-M   'P 1'
#
loop_
_entity.id
_entity.type
_entity.pdbx_description
1 polymer ?
#
loop_
_entity_poly.entity_id
_entity_poly.type
_entity_poly.pdbx_seq_one_letter_code
_entity_poly.pdbx_strand_id
1 'polypeptide(L)'
;MHKISLKLVLAAAIAVALSATFAPISYANPDDAAVDASTEAAPCTANKAMEQKTLGKFHAYVINVDTGEVLVDVLGKELTPSASVIKTLTAVAALQKLPPEYKAVTQVLATPSEPSALVLKGGGDFTLSRLGPGESSVYSKPPRIRNLARQALEKIPVDVPITKIILDDSFFSGERWNPDWPKKYRTLGYVSNITSIQADGDRVQPNRLISSYSFRRGKDPVLTAGEALRASLGEKAVNAELVVGNTPADAYVVGEVQSQDMRQSWLGHMLTHSDNTAAEFIARHAAKAAGLEGSIAGSH
;
A
#
# COMPACT_ATOMS: atom_id res chain seq x y z
N MET A 1 -25.24 -29.94 41.74
CA MET A 1 -25.73 -30.72 40.57
C MET A 1 -26.19 -29.71 39.52
N HIS A 2 -25.83 -29.76 38.23
CA HIS A 2 -24.95 -30.69 37.50
C HIS A 2 -24.09 -29.92 36.48
N LYS A 3 -22.95 -30.52 36.12
CA LYS A 3 -21.84 -29.99 35.30
C LYS A 3 -22.27 -29.35 33.96
N ILE A 4 -21.71 -28.18 33.63
CA ILE A 4 -21.49 -27.77 32.23
C ILE A 4 -20.10 -28.28 31.84
N SER A 5 -19.97 -28.97 30.70
CA SER A 5 -18.67 -29.47 30.23
C SER A 5 -18.56 -29.56 28.70
N LEU A 6 -17.41 -29.06 28.23
CA LEU A 6 -16.68 -29.44 27.01
C LEU A 6 -17.23 -29.14 25.60
N LYS A 7 -16.58 -28.13 24.99
CA LYS A 7 -15.97 -28.12 23.65
C LYS A 7 -16.80 -28.55 22.43
N LEU A 8 -16.93 -27.61 21.48
CA LEU A 8 -16.48 -27.87 20.12
C LEU A 8 -15.75 -26.65 19.54
N VAL A 9 -14.46 -26.83 19.24
CA VAL A 9 -13.70 -25.95 18.36
C VAL A 9 -13.93 -26.46 16.94
N LEU A 10 -14.41 -25.62 16.03
CA LEU A 10 -14.41 -25.94 14.61
C LEU A 10 -13.84 -24.78 13.81
N ALA A 11 -12.54 -24.87 13.54
CA ALA A 11 -11.89 -24.05 12.54
C ALA A 11 -12.30 -24.58 11.15
N ALA A 12 -13.21 -23.88 10.47
CA ALA A 12 -13.56 -24.18 9.09
C ALA A 12 -12.48 -23.65 8.12
N ALA A 13 -11.34 -24.33 8.07
CA ALA A 13 -10.37 -24.17 7.01
C ALA A 13 -10.88 -24.87 5.74
N ILE A 14 -11.68 -24.17 4.94
CA ILE A 14 -12.07 -24.66 3.61
C ILE A 14 -10.89 -24.42 2.65
N ALA A 15 -9.96 -25.37 2.63
CA ALA A 15 -8.96 -25.46 1.58
C ALA A 15 -9.61 -26.01 0.31
N VAL A 16 -10.13 -25.14 -0.55
CA VAL A 16 -10.44 -25.54 -1.94
C VAL A 16 -9.11 -25.65 -2.67
N ALA A 17 -8.64 -26.88 -2.89
CA ALA A 17 -7.49 -27.14 -3.73
C ALA A 17 -7.87 -26.95 -5.22
N LEU A 18 -7.81 -25.70 -5.71
CA LEU A 18 -7.65 -25.47 -7.14
C LEU A 18 -6.20 -25.80 -7.50
N SER A 19 -5.98 -26.98 -8.08
CA SER A 19 -4.80 -27.25 -8.90
C SER A 19 -4.91 -26.47 -10.22
N ALA A 20 -4.78 -25.15 -10.13
CA ALA A 20 -4.53 -24.30 -11.29
C ALA A 20 -3.03 -24.40 -11.62
N THR A 21 -2.70 -25.06 -12.72
CA THR A 21 -1.38 -24.94 -13.33
C THR A 21 -1.26 -23.53 -13.89
N PHE A 22 -0.73 -22.60 -13.10
CA PHE A 22 -0.39 -21.26 -13.56
C PHE A 22 0.73 -21.37 -14.60
N ALA A 23 0.36 -21.31 -15.88
CA ALA A 23 1.29 -20.89 -16.92
C ALA A 23 1.85 -19.50 -16.55
N PRO A 24 3.12 -19.19 -16.87
CA PRO A 24 3.67 -17.88 -16.61
C PRO A 24 2.82 -16.82 -17.32
N ILE A 25 2.32 -15.85 -16.56
CA ILE A 25 1.59 -14.70 -17.11
C ILE A 25 2.61 -13.89 -17.92
N SER A 26 2.54 -14.02 -19.26
CA SER A 26 3.21 -13.06 -20.13
C SER A 26 2.51 -11.72 -19.95
N TYR A 27 3.28 -10.67 -19.68
CA TYR A 27 2.75 -9.32 -19.77
C TYR A 27 2.43 -9.07 -21.24
N ALA A 28 1.17 -8.77 -21.55
CA ALA A 28 0.80 -8.32 -22.89
C ALA A 28 1.53 -7.01 -23.18
N ASN A 29 2.32 -6.97 -24.26
CA ASN A 29 2.85 -5.72 -24.77
C ASN A 29 1.71 -4.90 -25.36
N PRO A 30 1.79 -3.55 -25.34
CA PRO A 30 0.82 -2.71 -26.04
C PRO A 30 0.83 -2.91 -27.57
N ASP A 31 1.85 -3.57 -28.11
CA ASP A 31 1.99 -3.97 -29.51
C ASP A 31 1.63 -5.46 -29.78
N ASP A 32 1.19 -6.22 -28.78
CA ASP A 32 0.68 -7.57 -29.02
C ASP A 32 -0.64 -7.45 -29.80
N ALA A 33 -0.62 -7.86 -31.06
CA ALA A 33 -1.80 -7.88 -31.92
C ALA A 33 -2.92 -8.64 -31.21
N ALA A 34 -4.11 -8.03 -31.14
CA ALA A 34 -5.28 -8.65 -30.52
C ALA A 34 -5.48 -10.05 -31.11
N VAL A 35 -5.44 -11.07 -30.25
CA VAL A 35 -5.68 -12.46 -30.67
C VAL A 35 -7.08 -12.49 -31.24
N ASP A 36 -7.20 -12.83 -32.53
CA ASP A 36 -8.48 -12.83 -33.23
C ASP A 36 -9.41 -13.86 -32.57
N ALA A 37 -10.34 -13.38 -31.76
CA ALA A 37 -11.30 -14.19 -31.02
C ALA A 37 -12.52 -14.56 -31.89
N SER A 38 -12.32 -14.71 -33.19
CA SER A 38 -13.36 -14.97 -34.20
C SER A 38 -13.98 -16.37 -34.14
N THR A 39 -13.52 -17.24 -33.23
CA THR A 39 -14.29 -18.42 -32.84
C THR A 39 -15.43 -18.01 -31.92
N GLU A 40 -16.64 -17.86 -32.46
CA GLU A 40 -17.87 -17.79 -31.66
C GLU A 40 -17.87 -18.94 -30.64
N ALA A 41 -17.86 -18.58 -29.36
CA ALA A 41 -18.00 -19.58 -28.30
C ALA A 41 -19.38 -20.24 -28.42
N ALA A 42 -19.43 -21.57 -28.43
CA ALA A 42 -20.68 -22.30 -28.54
C ALA A 42 -21.68 -21.83 -27.45
N PRO A 43 -22.96 -21.61 -27.77
CA PRO A 43 -23.91 -20.98 -26.87
C PRO A 43 -24.02 -21.78 -25.56
N CYS A 44 -23.63 -21.14 -24.46
CA CYS A 44 -23.63 -21.72 -23.13
C CYS A 44 -24.50 -20.89 -22.18
N THR A 45 -24.93 -21.47 -21.06
CA THR A 45 -25.76 -20.78 -20.06
C THR A 45 -25.20 -20.98 -18.66
N ALA A 46 -25.22 -19.90 -17.86
CA ALA A 46 -24.82 -19.93 -16.47
C ALA A 46 -25.94 -20.41 -15.52
N ASN A 47 -27.19 -20.57 -15.98
CA ASN A 47 -28.38 -20.72 -15.12
C ASN A 47 -28.20 -21.80 -14.03
N LYS A 48 -27.80 -23.02 -14.41
CA LYS A 48 -27.58 -24.13 -13.47
C LYS A 48 -26.47 -23.83 -12.43
N ALA A 49 -25.49 -23.01 -12.76
CA ALA A 49 -24.46 -22.57 -11.82
C ALA A 49 -24.99 -21.48 -10.87
N MET A 50 -25.80 -20.54 -11.38
CA MET A 50 -26.41 -19.46 -10.58
C MET A 50 -27.48 -19.96 -9.59
N GLU A 51 -28.13 -21.09 -9.87
CA GLU A 51 -29.11 -21.74 -8.99
C GLU A 51 -28.49 -22.55 -7.83
N GLN A 52 -27.15 -22.64 -7.73
CA GLN A 52 -26.51 -23.43 -6.69
C GLN A 52 -26.71 -22.81 -5.29
N LYS A 53 -27.38 -23.57 -4.40
CA LYS A 53 -27.66 -23.14 -3.00
C LYS A 53 -26.42 -22.75 -2.20
N THR A 54 -25.24 -23.23 -2.60
CA THR A 54 -23.94 -22.89 -2.00
C THR A 54 -23.50 -21.44 -2.24
N LEU A 55 -24.09 -20.73 -3.21
CA LEU A 55 -23.81 -19.31 -3.47
C LEU A 55 -24.43 -18.37 -2.42
N GLY A 56 -25.33 -18.85 -1.56
CA GLY A 56 -26.00 -18.02 -0.57
C GLY A 56 -26.88 -16.94 -1.23
N LYS A 57 -26.72 -15.69 -0.83
CA LYS A 57 -27.32 -14.55 -1.55
C LYS A 57 -26.40 -14.14 -2.70
N PHE A 58 -26.67 -14.67 -3.88
CA PHE A 58 -25.90 -14.40 -5.09
C PHE A 58 -26.29 -13.07 -5.73
N HIS A 59 -25.30 -12.29 -6.16
CA HIS A 59 -25.46 -11.09 -6.98
C HIS A 59 -24.54 -11.26 -8.20
N ALA A 60 -25.03 -10.96 -9.40
CA ALA A 60 -24.25 -10.98 -10.63
C ALA A 60 -24.77 -9.97 -11.64
N TYR A 61 -23.85 -9.35 -12.36
CA TYR A 61 -24.15 -8.50 -13.50
C TYR A 61 -23.09 -8.74 -14.56
N VAL A 62 -23.50 -9.14 -15.77
CA VAL A 62 -22.60 -9.43 -16.90
C VAL A 62 -23.13 -8.71 -18.11
N ILE A 63 -22.26 -7.95 -18.78
CA ILE A 63 -22.55 -7.24 -20.01
C ILE A 63 -21.59 -7.67 -21.11
N ASN A 64 -22.06 -7.62 -22.35
CA ASN A 64 -21.19 -7.49 -23.50
C ASN A 64 -20.67 -6.04 -23.53
N VAL A 65 -19.35 -5.86 -23.47
CA VAL A 65 -18.73 -4.53 -23.39
C VAL A 65 -18.77 -3.75 -24.71
N ASP A 66 -18.90 -4.45 -25.85
CA ASP A 66 -18.92 -3.85 -27.19
C ASP A 66 -20.34 -3.43 -27.59
N THR A 67 -21.36 -4.22 -27.22
CA THR A 67 -22.76 -3.94 -27.58
C THR A 67 -23.57 -3.28 -26.47
N GLY A 68 -23.10 -3.33 -25.21
CA GLY A 68 -23.87 -2.92 -24.04
C GLY A 68 -25.01 -3.88 -23.64
N GLU A 69 -25.13 -5.03 -24.30
CA GLU A 69 -26.15 -6.05 -24.00
C GLU A 69 -25.95 -6.63 -22.60
N VAL A 70 -27.03 -6.70 -21.81
CA VAL A 70 -27.03 -7.34 -20.49
C VAL A 70 -27.26 -8.84 -20.65
N LEU A 71 -26.21 -9.63 -20.41
CA LEU A 71 -26.20 -11.08 -20.54
C LEU A 71 -26.67 -11.79 -19.26
N VAL A 72 -26.43 -11.17 -18.10
CA VAL A 72 -26.88 -11.64 -16.78
C VAL A 72 -27.22 -10.44 -15.90
N ASP A 73 -28.40 -10.44 -15.29
CA ASP A 73 -28.77 -9.54 -14.18
C ASP A 73 -29.42 -10.37 -13.06
N VAL A 74 -28.68 -10.57 -11.97
CA VAL A 74 -29.15 -11.19 -10.73
C VAL A 74 -28.91 -10.19 -9.60
N LEU A 75 -29.99 -9.54 -9.16
CA LEU A 75 -29.96 -8.50 -8.13
C LEU A 75 -28.99 -7.34 -8.46
N GLY A 76 -28.76 -7.03 -9.74
CA GLY A 76 -27.75 -6.05 -10.19
C GLY A 76 -28.01 -4.60 -9.77
N LYS A 77 -29.20 -4.30 -9.24
CA LYS A 77 -29.58 -2.99 -8.68
C LYS A 77 -29.47 -2.93 -7.15
N GLU A 78 -29.16 -4.03 -6.47
CA GLU A 78 -29.00 -4.07 -5.01
C GLU A 78 -27.56 -3.74 -4.58
N LEU A 79 -27.41 -2.86 -3.60
CA LEU A 79 -26.12 -2.54 -3.00
C LEU A 79 -25.59 -3.73 -2.18
N THR A 80 -24.30 -4.02 -2.31
CA THR A 80 -23.59 -5.07 -1.57
C THR A 80 -22.15 -4.65 -1.26
N PRO A 81 -21.54 -5.06 -0.13
CA PRO A 81 -20.14 -4.76 0.15
C PRO A 81 -19.21 -5.36 -0.92
N SER A 82 -18.54 -4.48 -1.67
CA SER A 82 -17.63 -4.86 -2.77
C SER A 82 -16.36 -5.59 -2.32
N ALA A 83 -16.09 -5.63 -1.01
CA ALA A 83 -14.83 -6.08 -0.44
C ALA A 83 -13.63 -5.46 -1.19
N SER A 84 -12.68 -6.28 -1.65
CA SER A 84 -11.48 -5.77 -2.35
C SER A 84 -11.71 -5.32 -3.79
N VAL A 85 -12.91 -5.53 -4.38
CA VAL A 85 -13.23 -5.02 -5.73
C VAL A 85 -13.20 -3.48 -5.76
N ILE A 86 -13.37 -2.81 -4.60
CA ILE A 86 -13.22 -1.36 -4.46
C ILE A 86 -11.87 -0.83 -4.98
N LYS A 87 -10.80 -1.65 -4.92
CA LYS A 87 -9.46 -1.27 -5.39
C LYS A 87 -9.41 -0.96 -6.89
N THR A 88 -10.37 -1.47 -7.68
CA THR A 88 -10.54 -1.09 -9.09
C THR A 88 -10.95 0.38 -9.22
N LEU A 89 -11.86 0.87 -8.37
CA LEU A 89 -12.25 2.28 -8.35
C LEU A 89 -11.10 3.17 -7.85
N THR A 90 -10.34 2.71 -6.85
CA THR A 90 -9.09 3.37 -6.41
C THR A 90 -8.09 3.51 -7.56
N ALA A 91 -7.90 2.45 -8.37
CA ALA A 91 -7.02 2.49 -9.53
C ALA A 91 -7.50 3.47 -10.61
N VAL A 92 -8.81 3.48 -10.91
CA VAL A 92 -9.40 4.43 -11.87
C VAL A 92 -9.22 5.87 -11.39
N ALA A 93 -9.53 6.16 -10.12
CA ALA A 93 -9.36 7.50 -9.55
C ALA A 93 -7.90 7.97 -9.60
N ALA A 94 -6.94 7.09 -9.29
CA ALA A 94 -5.52 7.39 -9.42
C ALA A 94 -5.11 7.68 -10.88
N LEU A 95 -5.50 6.83 -11.83
CA LEU A 95 -5.17 7.00 -13.25
C LEU A 95 -5.83 8.24 -13.90
N GLN A 96 -6.95 8.73 -13.34
CA GLN A 96 -7.62 9.95 -13.79
C GLN A 96 -7.03 11.25 -13.20
N LYS A 97 -6.26 11.17 -12.10
CA LYS A 97 -5.81 12.35 -11.33
C LYS A 97 -4.30 12.49 -11.24
N LEU A 98 -3.56 11.40 -11.27
CA LEU A 98 -2.09 11.38 -11.22
C LEU A 98 -1.53 11.15 -12.63
N PRO A 99 -0.41 11.80 -13.00
CA PRO A 99 0.26 11.51 -14.26
C PRO A 99 0.76 10.04 -14.27
N PRO A 100 0.87 9.39 -15.45
CA PRO A 100 1.32 8.00 -15.54
C PRO A 100 2.65 7.72 -14.83
N GLU A 101 3.60 8.64 -14.98
CA GLU A 101 4.96 8.63 -14.43
C GLU A 101 5.06 9.08 -12.96
N TYR A 102 3.91 9.23 -12.26
CA TYR A 102 3.87 9.73 -10.89
C TYR A 102 4.74 8.88 -9.93
N LYS A 103 5.50 9.58 -9.09
CA LYS A 103 6.31 9.01 -8.01
C LYS A 103 6.16 9.87 -6.76
N ALA A 104 5.96 9.24 -5.62
CA ALA A 104 6.09 9.94 -4.34
C ALA A 104 7.56 10.22 -4.05
N VAL A 105 7.82 11.35 -3.38
CA VAL A 105 9.16 11.80 -3.03
C VAL A 105 9.34 11.72 -1.52
N THR A 106 10.43 11.11 -1.04
CA THR A 106 10.85 11.20 0.36
C THR A 106 12.17 11.95 0.42
N GLN A 107 12.29 12.89 1.36
CA GLN A 107 13.45 13.76 1.48
C GLN A 107 14.07 13.67 2.87
N VAL A 108 15.37 13.89 2.94
CA VAL A 108 16.08 14.31 4.15
C VAL A 108 16.54 15.75 3.92
N LEU A 109 16.17 16.64 4.83
CA LEU A 109 16.54 18.06 4.80
C LEU A 109 17.44 18.40 5.99
N ALA A 110 18.30 19.41 5.82
CA ALA A 110 19.07 20.04 6.89
C ALA A 110 18.63 21.49 7.06
N THR A 111 18.85 22.04 8.26
CA THR A 111 18.36 23.37 8.67
C THR A 111 19.53 24.27 9.07
N PRO A 112 19.78 25.41 8.39
CA PRO A 112 20.85 26.35 8.76
C PRO A 112 20.76 26.87 10.20
N SER A 113 19.54 27.10 10.70
CA SER A 113 19.28 27.53 12.08
C SER A 113 19.58 26.47 13.15
N GLU A 114 19.56 25.19 12.78
CA GLU A 114 19.87 24.05 13.67
C GLU A 114 20.77 23.04 12.93
N PRO A 115 22.10 23.27 12.82
CA PRO A 115 22.98 22.43 12.00
C PRO A 115 23.05 20.94 12.40
N SER A 116 22.77 20.64 13.67
CA SER A 116 22.70 19.27 14.22
C SER A 116 21.32 18.62 14.11
N ALA A 117 20.35 19.27 13.47
CA ALA A 117 19.04 18.73 13.19
C ALA A 117 18.90 18.31 11.72
N LEU A 118 18.21 17.20 11.50
CA LEU A 118 17.71 16.81 10.17
C LEU A 118 16.19 16.71 10.20
N VAL A 119 15.57 16.78 9.02
CA VAL A 119 14.15 16.47 8.81
C VAL A 119 14.04 15.27 7.89
N LEU A 120 13.38 14.19 8.31
CA LEU A 120 12.84 13.18 7.40
C LEU A 120 11.44 13.64 6.98
N LYS A 121 11.25 13.99 5.72
CA LYS A 121 9.97 14.45 5.18
C LYS A 121 9.38 13.39 4.25
N GLY A 122 8.20 12.90 4.61
CA GLY A 122 7.50 11.87 3.86
C GLY A 122 6.54 12.45 2.82
N GLY A 123 6.60 11.97 1.59
CA GLY A 123 5.62 12.26 0.54
C GLY A 123 4.62 11.13 0.30
N GLY A 124 4.35 10.28 1.29
CA GLY A 124 3.39 9.18 1.15
C GLY A 124 3.88 8.03 0.27
N ASP A 125 5.16 7.66 0.33
CA ASP A 125 5.64 6.41 -0.29
C ASP A 125 5.47 5.25 0.71
N PHE A 126 4.52 4.35 0.45
CA PHE A 126 4.35 3.15 1.28
C PHE A 126 5.38 2.05 1.00
N THR A 127 6.16 2.16 -0.08
CA THR A 127 7.10 1.14 -0.54
C THR A 127 8.53 1.33 -0.03
N LEU A 128 8.87 2.58 0.36
CA LEU A 128 10.17 2.98 0.91
C LEU A 128 10.70 1.94 1.89
N SER A 129 11.89 1.40 1.63
CA SER A 129 12.34 0.19 2.32
C SER A 129 13.50 0.45 3.28
N ARG A 130 13.39 -0.08 4.50
CA ARG A 130 14.46 -0.06 5.51
C ARG A 130 15.44 -1.23 5.40
N LEU A 131 15.16 -2.19 4.52
CA LEU A 131 15.98 -3.39 4.34
C LEU A 131 17.38 -3.07 3.81
N GLY A 132 18.34 -3.88 4.24
CA GLY A 132 19.77 -3.72 3.98
C GLY A 132 20.22 -4.12 2.56
N PRO A 133 21.54 -4.18 2.33
CA PRO A 133 22.13 -4.75 1.13
C PRO A 133 21.72 -6.23 0.97
N GLY A 134 21.39 -6.64 -0.26
CA GLY A 134 21.01 -8.04 -0.57
C GLY A 134 19.59 -8.45 -0.18
N GLU A 135 18.90 -7.70 0.68
CA GLU A 135 17.55 -8.03 1.13
C GLU A 135 16.44 -7.64 0.14
N SER A 136 15.58 -8.61 -0.18
CA SER A 136 14.39 -8.44 -1.01
C SER A 136 13.21 -7.88 -0.21
N SER A 137 12.50 -6.91 -0.79
CA SER A 137 11.22 -6.43 -0.25
C SER A 137 10.07 -7.16 -0.95
N VAL A 138 8.89 -7.16 -0.32
CA VAL A 138 7.62 -7.50 -0.99
C VAL A 138 7.31 -6.59 -2.17
N TYR A 139 7.79 -5.35 -2.14
CA TYR A 139 7.68 -4.41 -3.25
C TYR A 139 8.84 -4.60 -4.22
N SER A 140 8.56 -4.52 -5.53
CA SER A 140 9.61 -4.56 -6.54
C SER A 140 10.46 -3.28 -6.48
N LYS A 141 11.80 -3.41 -6.46
CA LYS A 141 12.77 -2.30 -6.58
C LYS A 141 12.46 -1.01 -5.77
N PRO A 142 12.11 -1.07 -4.47
CA PRO A 142 11.75 0.13 -3.72
C PRO A 142 12.97 1.04 -3.50
N PRO A 143 12.75 2.37 -3.35
CA PRO A 143 13.77 3.25 -2.80
C PRO A 143 14.15 2.78 -1.39
N ARG A 144 15.37 3.08 -0.97
CA ARG A 144 15.93 2.58 0.30
C ARG A 144 16.28 3.74 1.23
N ILE A 145 15.93 3.63 2.51
CA ILE A 145 16.23 4.66 3.52
C ILE A 145 17.75 4.89 3.66
N ARG A 146 18.55 3.83 3.53
CA ARG A 146 20.03 3.93 3.47
C ARG A 146 20.56 4.80 2.33
N ASN A 147 19.81 4.98 1.23
CA ASN A 147 20.20 5.88 0.15
C ASN A 147 19.96 7.35 0.52
N LEU A 148 18.91 7.64 1.30
CA LEU A 148 18.69 8.97 1.89
C LEU A 148 19.82 9.31 2.87
N ALA A 149 20.13 8.38 3.79
CA ALA A 149 21.20 8.56 4.77
C ALA A 149 22.55 8.82 4.10
N ARG A 150 22.93 8.01 3.09
CA ARG A 150 24.17 8.21 2.32
C ARG A 150 24.23 9.60 1.68
N GLN A 151 23.19 10.02 0.96
CA GLN A 151 23.15 11.34 0.32
C GLN A 151 23.23 12.49 1.33
N ALA A 152 22.58 12.34 2.49
CA ALA A 152 22.67 13.32 3.56
C ALA A 152 24.10 13.41 4.13
N LEU A 153 24.73 12.28 4.40
CA LEU A 153 26.13 12.20 4.88
C LEU A 153 27.15 12.77 3.88
N GLU A 154 26.87 12.73 2.58
CA GLU A 154 27.70 13.34 1.53
C GLU A 154 27.64 14.89 1.52
N LYS A 155 26.65 15.51 2.17
CA LYS A 155 26.43 16.97 2.17
C LYS A 155 26.52 17.62 3.56
N ILE A 156 26.34 16.84 4.63
CA ILE A 156 26.47 17.33 6.01
C ILE A 156 27.96 17.36 6.39
N PRO A 157 28.49 18.44 7.00
CA PRO A 157 29.89 18.51 7.41
C PRO A 157 30.30 17.35 8.33
N VAL A 158 31.55 16.89 8.20
CA VAL A 158 32.07 15.71 8.91
C VAL A 158 32.04 15.91 10.43
N ASP A 159 32.36 17.11 10.92
CA ASP A 159 32.45 17.39 12.37
C ASP A 159 31.11 17.74 13.03
N VAL A 160 30.00 17.79 12.27
CA VAL A 160 28.66 18.07 12.81
C VAL A 160 27.99 16.76 13.24
N PRO A 161 27.67 16.58 14.55
CA PRO A 161 26.85 15.47 15.02
C PRO A 161 25.37 15.76 14.72
N ILE A 162 24.58 14.70 14.52
CA ILE A 162 23.13 14.79 14.41
C ILE A 162 22.51 14.41 15.75
N THR A 163 21.91 15.40 16.42
CA THR A 163 21.31 15.24 17.76
C THR A 163 19.79 15.19 17.71
N LYS A 164 19.17 15.58 16.58
CA LYS A 164 17.72 15.58 16.39
C LYS A 164 17.35 15.18 14.97
N ILE A 165 16.30 14.37 14.81
CA ILE A 165 15.64 14.09 13.53
C ILE A 165 14.15 14.40 13.69
N ILE A 166 13.71 15.45 13.00
CA ILE A 166 12.31 15.84 12.89
C ILE A 166 11.64 14.90 11.86
N LEU A 167 10.50 14.33 12.21
CA LEU A 167 9.72 13.44 11.36
C LEU A 167 8.49 14.20 10.87
N ASP A 168 8.60 14.77 9.67
CA ASP A 168 7.51 15.51 9.01
C ASP A 168 6.56 14.55 8.28
N ASP A 169 5.50 14.21 9.02
CA ASP A 169 4.41 13.35 8.57
C ASP A 169 3.23 14.12 7.93
N SER A 170 3.39 15.40 7.57
CA SER A 170 2.28 16.32 7.23
C SER A 170 1.70 16.22 5.81
N PHE A 171 2.27 15.41 4.91
CA PHE A 171 1.80 15.32 3.52
C PHE A 171 0.35 14.80 3.41
N PHE A 172 0.00 13.80 4.21
CA PHE A 172 -1.38 13.35 4.45
C PHE A 172 -1.95 14.01 5.72
N SER A 173 -3.26 14.24 5.72
CA SER A 173 -3.99 14.89 6.80
C SER A 173 -5.01 13.93 7.45
N GLY A 174 -5.61 14.38 8.55
CA GLY A 174 -6.68 13.66 9.24
C GLY A 174 -6.23 12.35 9.88
N GLU A 175 -7.17 11.43 10.08
CA GLU A 175 -6.91 10.19 10.81
C GLU A 175 -6.02 9.21 10.03
N ARG A 176 -5.04 8.62 10.74
CA ARG A 176 -4.15 7.58 10.22
C ARG A 176 -4.81 6.19 10.16
N TRP A 177 -5.95 6.00 10.81
CA TRP A 177 -6.66 4.72 10.90
C TRP A 177 -8.16 4.99 10.75
N ASN A 178 -8.87 4.22 9.93
CA ASN A 178 -10.32 4.36 9.80
C ASN A 178 -11.01 3.87 11.10
N PRO A 179 -11.79 4.70 11.79
CA PRO A 179 -12.37 4.37 13.09
C PRO A 179 -13.37 3.21 13.03
N ASP A 180 -14.00 2.97 11.87
CA ASP A 180 -14.93 1.87 11.65
C ASP A 180 -14.21 0.50 11.52
N TRP A 181 -12.89 0.50 11.28
CA TRP A 181 -12.13 -0.75 11.18
C TRP A 181 -11.76 -1.30 12.56
N PRO A 182 -12.08 -2.58 12.85
CA PRO A 182 -11.60 -3.27 14.04
C PRO A 182 -10.08 -3.18 14.18
N LYS A 183 -9.59 -2.59 15.29
CA LYS A 183 -8.15 -2.39 15.58
C LYS A 183 -7.28 -3.66 15.40
N LYS A 184 -7.88 -4.85 15.51
CA LYS A 184 -7.24 -6.15 15.25
C LYS A 184 -6.79 -6.34 13.80
N TYR A 185 -7.40 -5.65 12.81
CA TYR A 185 -7.03 -5.77 11.40
C TYR A 185 -5.57 -5.36 11.14
N ARG A 186 -5.04 -4.39 11.91
CA ARG A 186 -3.62 -4.02 11.89
C ARG A 186 -2.71 -5.16 12.34
N THR A 187 -3.08 -5.83 13.44
CA THR A 187 -2.31 -6.97 13.98
C THR A 187 -2.52 -8.28 13.21
N LEU A 188 -3.61 -8.39 12.43
CA LEU A 188 -3.80 -9.48 11.47
C LEU A 188 -3.08 -9.22 10.13
N GLY A 189 -2.49 -8.04 9.95
CA GLY A 189 -1.67 -7.68 8.78
C GLY A 189 -2.43 -7.02 7.62
N TYR A 190 -3.76 -6.88 7.72
CA TYR A 190 -4.61 -6.45 6.61
C TYR A 190 -4.27 -5.05 6.09
N VAL A 191 -4.08 -4.09 7.00
CA VAL A 191 -3.84 -2.68 6.66
C VAL A 191 -3.02 -2.03 7.78
N SER A 192 -2.12 -1.13 7.41
CA SER A 192 -1.29 -0.35 8.34
C SER A 192 -2.05 0.87 8.85
N ASN A 193 -1.44 1.63 9.75
CA ASN A 193 -1.75 3.06 9.81
C ASN A 193 -1.31 3.72 8.49
N ILE A 194 -2.02 4.73 8.02
CA ILE A 194 -1.73 5.44 6.77
C ILE A 194 -1.07 6.76 7.14
N THR A 195 0.18 6.93 6.71
CA THR A 195 1.13 7.95 7.18
C THR A 195 1.94 8.46 5.99
N SER A 196 2.43 9.69 6.07
CA SER A 196 3.28 10.28 5.04
C SER A 196 4.68 9.69 5.03
N ILE A 197 5.19 9.32 6.20
CA ILE A 197 6.45 8.60 6.39
C ILE A 197 6.13 7.15 6.79
N GLN A 198 6.43 6.18 5.93
CA GLN A 198 6.25 4.76 6.23
C GLN A 198 7.33 3.89 5.58
N ALA A 199 7.83 2.89 6.32
CA ALA A 199 8.78 1.91 5.79
C ALA A 199 8.11 0.55 5.51
N ASP A 200 8.28 0.01 4.31
CA ASP A 200 7.85 -1.33 3.86
C ASP A 200 6.36 -1.64 4.13
N GLY A 201 5.49 -0.65 3.95
CA GLY A 201 4.07 -0.76 4.25
C GLY A 201 3.78 -0.99 5.74
N ASP A 202 4.70 -0.59 6.62
CA ASP A 202 4.69 -0.91 8.06
C ASP A 202 4.65 -2.42 8.37
N ARG A 203 5.10 -3.28 7.44
CA ARG A 203 5.22 -4.73 7.69
C ARG A 203 6.31 -4.99 8.72
N VAL A 204 6.01 -5.80 9.74
CA VAL A 204 7.03 -6.32 10.67
C VAL A 204 8.01 -7.26 9.95
N GLN A 205 7.57 -7.95 8.90
CA GLN A 205 8.43 -8.75 8.01
C GLN A 205 8.34 -8.23 6.56
N PRO A 206 9.20 -7.29 6.15
CA PRO A 206 9.16 -6.63 4.83
C PRO A 206 9.37 -7.51 3.60
N ASN A 207 9.76 -8.78 3.76
CA ASN A 207 10.21 -9.68 2.70
C ASN A 207 9.25 -10.86 2.42
N ARG A 208 8.04 -10.85 3.00
CA ARG A 208 7.05 -11.95 2.86
C ARG A 208 5.71 -11.45 2.37
N LEU A 209 5.29 -11.93 1.19
CA LEU A 209 4.07 -11.49 0.51
C LEU A 209 2.78 -12.13 1.06
N ILE A 210 2.71 -13.47 1.10
CA ILE A 210 1.54 -14.30 1.42
C ILE A 210 2.09 -15.52 2.20
N SER A 211 1.44 -16.19 3.18
CA SER A 211 0.01 -16.45 3.44
C SER A 211 -0.42 -16.30 4.92
N SER A 212 -1.67 -16.72 5.22
CA SER A 212 -2.29 -16.99 6.53
C SER A 212 -1.77 -16.20 7.75
N TYR A 213 -2.37 -15.00 7.96
CA TYR A 213 -2.59 -14.40 9.28
C TYR A 213 -1.39 -14.19 10.23
N SER A 214 -0.14 -14.07 9.73
CA SER A 214 1.05 -14.01 10.60
C SER A 214 2.04 -12.87 10.34
N PHE A 215 1.70 -11.83 9.55
CA PHE A 215 2.59 -10.67 9.34
C PHE A 215 1.93 -9.38 9.80
N ARG A 216 2.06 -9.11 11.11
CA ARG A 216 1.58 -7.90 11.79
C ARG A 216 2.06 -6.65 11.05
N ARG A 217 1.22 -5.61 10.98
CA ARG A 217 1.70 -4.25 10.78
C ARG A 217 2.21 -3.68 12.12
N GLY A 218 3.17 -2.78 12.07
CA GLY A 218 3.71 -2.06 13.22
C GLY A 218 2.66 -1.18 13.92
N LYS A 219 3.09 -0.52 15.00
CA LYS A 219 2.22 0.37 15.80
C LYS A 219 2.39 1.82 15.37
N ASP A 220 3.61 2.22 15.06
CA ASP A 220 4.01 3.58 14.70
C ASP A 220 4.92 3.53 13.47
N PRO A 221 4.37 3.71 12.25
CA PRO A 221 5.14 3.67 11.02
C PRO A 221 6.17 4.80 10.93
N VAL A 222 5.83 5.97 11.49
CA VAL A 222 6.62 7.20 11.42
C VAL A 222 7.89 7.03 12.24
N LEU A 223 7.77 6.63 13.51
CA LEU A 223 8.93 6.30 14.34
C LEU A 223 9.73 5.14 13.75
N THR A 224 9.09 4.11 13.20
CA THR A 224 9.79 2.97 12.58
C THR A 224 10.68 3.40 11.40
N ALA A 225 10.22 4.35 10.58
CA ALA A 225 11.00 4.91 9.48
C ALA A 225 12.09 5.91 9.96
N GLY A 226 11.78 6.71 10.99
CA GLY A 226 12.76 7.58 11.65
C GLY A 226 13.92 6.80 12.27
N GLU A 227 13.63 5.69 12.95
CA GLU A 227 14.63 4.76 13.49
C GLU A 227 15.49 4.12 12.39
N ALA A 228 14.87 3.74 11.27
CA ALA A 228 15.61 3.22 10.12
C ALA A 228 16.56 4.27 9.51
N LEU A 229 16.17 5.54 9.47
CA LEU A 229 17.07 6.63 9.04
C LEU A 229 18.19 6.85 10.06
N ARG A 230 17.86 6.92 11.35
CA ARG A 230 18.82 7.07 12.45
C ARG A 230 19.89 5.99 12.42
N ALA A 231 19.49 4.73 12.32
CA ALA A 231 20.39 3.59 12.18
C ALA A 231 21.23 3.67 10.90
N SER A 232 20.65 4.12 9.78
CA SER A 232 21.37 4.27 8.50
C SER A 232 22.37 5.43 8.49
N LEU A 233 22.21 6.44 9.35
CA LEU A 233 23.16 7.55 9.55
C LEU A 233 24.34 7.16 10.46
N GLY A 234 24.26 6.01 11.15
CA GLY A 234 25.33 5.45 11.95
C GLY A 234 25.71 6.30 13.17
N GLU A 235 27.00 6.29 13.53
CA GLU A 235 27.54 6.95 14.73
C GLU A 235 27.18 8.44 14.82
N LYS A 236 27.07 9.13 13.67
CA LYS A 236 26.68 10.54 13.59
C LYS A 236 25.30 10.82 14.19
N ALA A 237 24.38 9.86 14.20
CA ALA A 237 23.00 10.02 14.67
C ALA A 237 22.60 9.00 15.76
N VAL A 238 23.52 8.21 16.30
CA VAL A 238 23.20 7.12 17.25
C VAL A 238 22.42 7.61 18.48
N ASN A 239 22.70 8.83 18.94
CA ASN A 239 22.03 9.49 20.06
C ASN A 239 20.96 10.50 19.63
N ALA A 240 20.58 10.55 18.35
CA ALA A 240 19.62 11.54 17.86
C ALA A 240 18.21 11.29 18.42
N GLU A 241 17.58 12.34 18.95
CA GLU A 241 16.18 12.32 19.36
C GLU A 241 15.28 12.30 18.11
N LEU A 242 14.25 11.45 18.11
CA LEU A 242 13.23 11.41 17.07
C LEU A 242 12.00 12.19 17.54
N VAL A 243 11.67 13.29 16.86
CA VAL A 243 10.54 14.16 17.21
C VAL A 243 9.59 14.29 16.03
N VAL A 244 8.27 14.13 16.23
CA VAL A 244 7.28 14.40 15.17
C VAL A 244 7.02 15.91 15.13
N GLY A 245 7.14 16.52 13.95
CA GLY A 245 6.99 17.97 13.78
C GLY A 245 7.09 18.38 12.31
N ASN A 246 6.83 19.65 12.02
CA ASN A 246 6.85 20.17 10.65
C ASN A 246 8.28 20.53 10.20
N THR A 247 8.55 20.44 8.88
CA THR A 247 9.79 20.95 8.27
C THR A 247 9.94 22.46 8.56
N PRO A 248 11.07 22.91 9.15
CA PRO A 248 11.36 24.34 9.33
C PRO A 248 11.50 25.10 8.00
N ALA A 249 11.17 26.39 8.00
CA ALA A 249 11.07 27.20 6.78
C ALA A 249 12.41 27.46 6.06
N ASP A 250 13.54 27.32 6.77
CA ASP A 250 14.91 27.45 6.25
C ASP A 250 15.51 26.10 5.79
N ALA A 251 14.76 25.00 5.87
CA ALA A 251 15.25 23.67 5.55
C ALA A 251 15.54 23.49 4.04
N TYR A 252 16.65 22.85 3.72
CA TYR A 252 17.06 22.53 2.34
C TYR A 252 17.39 21.05 2.17
N VAL A 253 17.15 20.51 0.97
CA VAL A 253 17.25 19.07 0.69
C VAL A 253 18.71 18.60 0.66
N VAL A 254 19.07 17.70 1.57
CA VAL A 254 20.37 17.02 1.58
C VAL A 254 20.30 15.61 1.00
N GLY A 255 19.17 14.90 1.10
CA GLY A 255 18.96 13.63 0.41
C GLY A 255 17.55 13.50 -0.15
N GLU A 256 17.40 12.83 -1.29
CA GLU A 256 16.10 12.54 -1.90
C GLU A 256 16.05 11.12 -2.47
N VAL A 257 14.88 10.49 -2.36
CA VAL A 257 14.54 9.28 -3.11
C VAL A 257 13.11 9.39 -3.63
N GLN A 258 12.89 8.83 -4.82
CA GLN A 258 11.58 8.72 -5.43
C GLN A 258 11.10 7.27 -5.36
N SER A 259 9.78 7.07 -5.23
CA SER A 259 9.18 5.75 -5.35
C SER A 259 9.42 5.15 -6.75
N GLN A 260 9.04 3.89 -6.91
CA GLN A 260 8.84 3.35 -8.25
C GLN A 260 7.67 4.08 -8.94
N ASP A 261 7.57 3.87 -10.24
CA ASP A 261 6.42 4.26 -11.06
C ASP A 261 5.10 3.76 -10.46
N MET A 262 4.18 4.69 -10.16
CA MET A 262 2.89 4.39 -9.55
C MET A 262 2.03 3.47 -10.43
N ARG A 263 1.98 3.73 -11.74
CA ARG A 263 1.11 2.99 -12.66
C ARG A 263 1.51 1.51 -12.76
N GLN A 264 2.79 1.21 -12.95
CA GLN A 264 3.28 -0.16 -13.09
C GLN A 264 3.45 -0.85 -11.74
N SER A 265 4.03 -0.17 -10.74
CA SER A 265 4.47 -0.82 -9.50
C SER A 265 3.41 -0.75 -8.40
N TRP A 266 2.80 0.41 -8.17
CA TRP A 266 1.84 0.57 -7.08
C TRP A 266 0.48 -0.04 -7.42
N LEU A 267 -0.10 0.28 -8.58
CA LEU A 267 -1.36 -0.31 -9.03
C LEU A 267 -1.19 -1.82 -9.26
N GLY A 268 -0.08 -2.22 -9.91
CA GLY A 268 0.24 -3.63 -10.15
C GLY A 268 0.32 -4.44 -8.85
N HIS A 269 1.06 -3.96 -7.83
CA HIS A 269 1.13 -4.60 -6.51
C HIS A 269 -0.23 -4.60 -5.80
N MET A 270 -0.93 -3.46 -5.79
CA MET A 270 -2.23 -3.30 -5.14
C MET A 270 -3.25 -4.31 -5.66
N LEU A 271 -3.37 -4.45 -6.99
CA LEU A 271 -4.35 -5.31 -7.64
C LEU A 271 -3.94 -6.79 -7.57
N THR A 272 -2.65 -7.11 -7.77
CA THR A 272 -2.16 -8.50 -7.73
C THR A 272 -2.22 -9.13 -6.33
N HIS A 273 -1.88 -8.35 -5.29
CA HIS A 273 -1.80 -8.86 -3.92
C HIS A 273 -2.96 -8.39 -3.01
N SER A 274 -3.91 -7.61 -3.56
CA SER A 274 -5.01 -7.01 -2.81
C SER A 274 -4.55 -6.20 -1.58
N ASP A 275 -3.39 -5.53 -1.67
CA ASP A 275 -2.78 -4.85 -0.51
C ASP A 275 -3.60 -3.60 -0.12
N ASN A 276 -4.28 -3.66 1.02
CA ASN A 276 -5.12 -2.55 1.49
C ASN A 276 -4.29 -1.33 1.88
N THR A 277 -3.06 -1.50 2.37
CA THR A 277 -2.16 -0.36 2.63
C THR A 277 -1.85 0.37 1.33
N ALA A 278 -1.55 -0.36 0.25
CA ALA A 278 -1.31 0.28 -1.04
C ALA A 278 -2.55 1.07 -1.50
N ALA A 279 -3.75 0.47 -1.40
CA ALA A 279 -5.00 1.11 -1.81
C ALA A 279 -5.27 2.44 -1.09
N GLU A 280 -5.16 2.48 0.24
CA GLU A 280 -5.40 3.72 1.00
C GLU A 280 -4.38 4.83 0.67
N PHE A 281 -3.11 4.48 0.47
CA PHE A 281 -2.09 5.45 0.05
C PHE A 281 -2.40 6.00 -1.35
N ILE A 282 -2.71 5.12 -2.30
CA ILE A 282 -3.06 5.48 -3.69
C ILE A 282 -4.33 6.37 -3.70
N ALA A 283 -5.34 6.03 -2.90
CA ALA A 283 -6.57 6.81 -2.77
C ALA A 283 -6.30 8.23 -2.24
N ARG A 284 -5.49 8.39 -1.19
CA ARG A 284 -5.12 9.72 -0.65
C ARG A 284 -4.24 10.53 -1.61
N HIS A 285 -3.38 9.88 -2.40
CA HIS A 285 -2.66 10.55 -3.49
C HIS A 285 -3.61 11.07 -4.58
N ALA A 286 -4.56 10.24 -5.01
CA ALA A 286 -5.59 10.63 -5.97
C ALA A 286 -6.46 11.78 -5.44
N ALA A 287 -6.83 11.75 -4.16
CA ALA A 287 -7.56 12.82 -3.47
C ALA A 287 -6.79 14.15 -3.51
N LYS A 288 -5.52 14.15 -3.08
CA LYS A 288 -4.65 15.35 -3.13
C LYS A 288 -4.51 15.89 -4.56
N ALA A 289 -4.34 15.01 -5.55
CA ALA A 289 -4.27 15.40 -6.96
C ALA A 289 -5.60 15.93 -7.53
N ALA A 290 -6.74 15.55 -6.93
CA ALA A 290 -8.05 16.12 -7.21
C ALA A 290 -8.32 17.45 -6.49
N GLY A 291 -7.37 17.98 -5.70
CA GLY A 291 -7.55 19.18 -4.88
C GLY A 291 -8.30 18.94 -3.57
N LEU A 292 -8.52 17.68 -3.19
CA LEU A 292 -9.12 17.28 -1.91
C LEU A 292 -8.05 17.08 -0.83
N GLU A 293 -8.48 16.87 0.40
CA GLU A 293 -7.57 16.49 1.48
C GLU A 293 -6.92 15.12 1.25
N GLY A 294 -5.67 14.97 1.71
CA GLY A 294 -5.00 13.67 1.80
C GLY A 294 -5.43 12.87 3.03
N SER A 295 -6.72 12.87 3.35
CA SER A 295 -7.34 12.27 4.53
C SER A 295 -8.32 11.17 4.14
N ILE A 296 -8.85 10.43 5.11
CA ILE A 296 -9.89 9.40 4.87
C ILE A 296 -11.12 10.05 4.22
N ALA A 297 -11.57 11.20 4.73
CA ALA A 297 -12.73 11.91 4.20
C ALA A 297 -12.53 12.49 2.79
N GLY A 298 -11.27 12.71 2.37
CA GLY A 298 -10.96 13.12 0.99
C GLY A 298 -10.82 11.95 0.02
N SER A 299 -10.68 10.71 0.51
CA SER A 299 -10.32 9.54 -0.30
C SER A 299 -11.33 8.39 -0.29
N HIS A 300 -12.51 8.58 0.33
CA HIS A 300 -13.62 7.61 0.42
C HIS A 300 -14.95 8.30 0.05
#